data_AF-A0A174PJF4-F1
#
_entry.id   AF-A0A174PJF4-F1
#
_cell.length_a   1.000
_cell.length_b   1.000
_cell.length_c   1.000
_cell.angle_alpha   90.00
_cell.angle_beta   90.00
_cell.angle_gamma   90.00
#
_symmetry.space_group_name_H-M   'P 1'
#
loop_
_entity.id
_entity.type
_entity.pdbx_description
1 polymer ?
#
loop_
_entity_poly.entity_id
_entity_poly.type
_entity_poly.pdbx_seq_one_letter_code
_entity_poly.pdbx_strand_id
1 'polypeptide(L)'
;MADEAMNIIYSYYGETLNQSIVEKVEKCICELLSYKTGKGIYKAFEILASIMKNEKEGKATFVCNTQKLRMAIEESVANNTENLKNIRENESASISGGMYELIHTENIYYYKKYGFLIIRNASKEEIENIRKYMSREFSLKDERLERAIDKITCYRDICEESLYWINNQCFVDDSRCLKIEGFSAKKLYETTYLQPIGAYNYLVYLRNNPQAALENLKSGLPRK
;
A
#
# COMPACT_ATOMS: atom_id res chain seq x y z
N MET A 1 0.93 -8.35 18.53
CA MET A 1 1.77 -7.72 19.58
C MET A 1 1.90 -6.21 19.40
N ALA A 2 2.14 -5.68 18.19
CA ALA A 2 2.28 -4.22 17.97
C ALA A 2 1.01 -3.41 18.32
N ASP A 3 -0.18 -3.92 18.00
CA ASP A 3 -1.47 -3.30 18.38
C ASP A 3 -1.61 -3.12 19.90
N GLU A 4 -1.32 -4.17 20.67
CA GLU A 4 -1.42 -4.13 22.14
C GLU A 4 -0.42 -3.15 22.76
N ALA A 5 0.83 -3.17 22.29
CA ALA A 5 1.85 -2.23 22.74
C ALA A 5 1.47 -0.78 22.44
N MET A 6 0.98 -0.48 21.23
CA MET A 6 0.55 0.87 20.87
C MET A 6 -0.67 1.33 21.67
N ASN A 7 -1.64 0.44 21.95
CA ASN A 7 -2.78 0.78 22.80
C ASN A 7 -2.32 1.20 24.20
N ILE A 8 -1.35 0.49 24.79
CA ILE A 8 -0.76 0.87 26.09
C ILE A 8 -0.10 2.24 26.00
N ILE A 9 0.66 2.50 24.93
CA ILE A 9 1.35 3.80 24.74
C ILE A 9 0.33 4.94 24.56
N TYR A 10 -0.76 4.73 23.81
CA TYR A 10 -1.82 5.73 23.65
C TYR A 10 -2.55 6.01 24.96
N SER A 11 -2.86 4.98 25.75
CA SER A 11 -3.46 5.15 27.09
C SER A 11 -2.53 5.93 28.02
N TYR A 12 -1.24 5.55 28.07
CA TYR A 12 -0.24 6.24 28.89
C TYR A 12 -0.09 7.72 28.48
N TYR A 13 -0.09 8.03 27.17
CA TYR A 13 -0.08 9.42 26.71
C TYR A 13 -1.36 10.16 27.14
N GLY A 14 -2.53 9.54 27.02
CA GLY A 14 -3.81 10.15 27.41
C GLY A 14 -3.87 10.53 28.90
N GLU A 15 -3.24 9.73 29.76
CA GLU A 15 -3.17 9.98 31.20
C GLU A 15 -2.11 11.01 31.59
N THR A 16 -0.97 11.03 30.90
CA THR A 16 0.21 11.82 31.32
C THR A 16 0.45 13.08 30.50
N LEU A 17 -0.10 13.16 29.29
CA LEU A 17 0.16 14.18 28.27
C LEU A 17 1.67 14.37 27.98
N ASN A 18 2.46 13.33 28.18
CA ASN A 18 3.92 13.39 28.01
C ASN A 18 4.29 13.48 26.53
N GLN A 19 4.57 14.71 26.08
CA GLN A 19 4.89 15.02 24.69
C GLN A 19 6.14 14.28 24.15
N SER A 20 7.06 13.86 25.04
CA SER A 20 8.25 13.11 24.61
C SER A 20 7.95 11.73 24.01
N ILE A 21 6.73 11.21 24.20
CA ILE A 21 6.33 9.90 23.69
C ILE A 21 6.36 9.87 22.16
N VAL A 22 5.91 10.95 21.49
CA VAL A 22 5.86 11.00 20.02
C VAL A 22 7.25 10.79 19.44
N GLU A 23 8.22 11.57 19.91
CA GLU A 23 9.62 11.46 19.47
C GLU A 23 10.22 10.09 19.80
N LYS A 24 9.91 9.52 20.97
CA LYS A 24 10.40 8.19 21.37
C LYS A 24 9.87 7.07 20.48
N VAL A 25 8.60 7.11 20.12
CA VAL A 25 7.99 6.13 19.20
C VAL A 25 8.60 6.24 17.82
N GLU A 26 8.71 7.46 17.27
CA GLU A 26 9.34 7.68 15.96
C GLU A 26 10.80 7.23 15.94
N LYS A 27 11.55 7.54 17.01
CA LYS A 27 12.95 7.13 17.16
C LYS A 27 13.08 5.62 17.26
N CYS A 28 12.20 4.95 17.99
CA CYS A 28 12.20 3.49 18.10
C CYS A 28 12.04 2.81 16.74
N ILE A 29 11.13 3.31 15.89
CA ILE A 29 10.98 2.80 14.52
C ILE A 29 12.27 3.01 13.73
N CYS A 30 12.86 4.21 13.78
CA CYS A 30 14.13 4.49 13.09
C CYS A 30 15.28 3.61 13.58
N GLU A 31 15.38 3.36 14.89
CA GLU A 31 16.38 2.48 15.50
C GLU A 31 16.21 1.03 15.02
N LEU A 32 14.98 0.52 14.96
CA LEU A 32 14.68 -0.82 14.41
C LEU A 32 15.15 -0.98 12.96
N LEU A 33 14.96 0.06 12.14
CA LEU A 33 15.43 0.08 10.75
C LEU A 33 16.96 0.15 10.65
N SER A 34 17.62 0.84 11.59
CA SER A 34 19.08 1.01 11.58
C SER A 34 19.85 -0.30 11.71
N TYR A 35 19.24 -1.32 12.34
CA TYR A 35 19.84 -2.65 12.46
C TYR A 35 19.88 -3.41 11.14
N LYS A 36 19.11 -3.00 10.12
CA LYS A 36 19.03 -3.63 8.79
C LYS A 36 18.75 -5.14 8.83
N THR A 37 18.13 -5.61 9.91
CA THR A 37 17.72 -7.01 10.05
C THR A 37 16.30 -7.17 9.51
N GLY A 38 15.98 -8.32 8.90
CA GLY A 38 14.62 -8.58 8.44
C GLY A 38 13.59 -8.47 9.57
N LYS A 39 13.92 -8.98 10.76
CA LYS A 39 13.08 -8.86 11.98
C LYS A 39 12.86 -7.42 12.40
N GLY A 40 13.89 -6.58 12.38
CA GLY A 40 13.78 -5.16 12.73
C GLY A 40 12.90 -4.40 11.73
N ILE A 41 13.10 -4.63 10.43
CA ILE A 41 12.30 -4.02 9.37
C ILE A 41 10.83 -4.44 9.47
N TYR A 42 10.57 -5.73 9.68
CA TYR A 42 9.22 -6.24 9.86
C TYR A 42 8.55 -5.63 11.10
N LYS A 43 9.26 -5.54 12.23
CA LYS A 43 8.72 -4.94 13.46
C LYS A 43 8.41 -3.45 13.28
N ALA A 44 9.28 -2.71 12.58
CA ALA A 44 9.04 -1.32 12.23
C ALA A 44 7.78 -1.16 11.36
N PHE A 45 7.58 -2.06 10.39
CA PHE A 45 6.36 -2.13 9.58
C PHE A 45 5.10 -2.38 10.45
N GLU A 46 5.12 -3.38 11.34
CA GLU A 46 3.99 -3.68 12.23
C GLU A 46 3.62 -2.50 13.14
N ILE A 47 4.62 -1.82 13.72
CA ILE A 47 4.39 -0.66 14.59
C ILE A 47 3.77 0.48 13.79
N LEU A 48 4.29 0.80 12.61
CA LEU A 48 3.71 1.85 11.77
C LEU A 48 2.27 1.48 11.33
N ALA A 49 2.01 0.22 11.01
CA ALA A 49 0.67 -0.25 10.66
C ALA A 49 -0.32 -0.06 11.81
N SER A 50 0.09 -0.38 13.03
CA SER A 50 -0.69 -0.15 14.24
C SER A 50 -0.96 1.35 14.48
N ILE A 51 0.04 2.21 14.30
CA ILE A 51 -0.13 3.68 14.41
C ILE A 51 -1.18 4.16 13.38
N MET A 52 -0.98 3.87 12.09
CA MET A 52 -1.87 4.31 11.02
C MET A 52 -3.29 3.74 11.17
N LYS A 53 -3.43 2.51 11.65
CA LYS A 53 -4.72 1.91 11.99
C LYS A 53 -5.43 2.70 13.10
N ASN A 54 -4.75 2.99 14.21
CA ASN A 54 -5.34 3.75 15.32
C ASN A 54 -5.71 5.18 14.90
N GLU A 55 -4.93 5.83 14.05
CA GLU A 55 -5.27 7.13 13.45
C GLU A 55 -6.55 7.02 12.60
N LYS A 56 -6.67 5.98 11.75
CA LYS A 56 -7.87 5.75 10.93
C LYS A 56 -9.12 5.42 11.74
N GLU A 57 -8.97 4.72 12.84
CA GLU A 57 -10.08 4.36 13.73
C GLU A 57 -10.45 5.49 14.71
N GLY A 58 -9.73 6.62 14.70
CA GLY A 58 -9.96 7.73 15.63
C GLY A 58 -9.58 7.42 17.08
N LYS A 59 -8.74 6.41 17.30
CA LYS A 59 -8.29 5.95 18.62
C LYS A 59 -6.94 6.54 19.04
N ALA A 60 -6.21 7.13 18.10
CA ALA A 60 -4.90 7.72 18.37
C ALA A 60 -5.03 8.96 19.28
N THR A 61 -4.35 8.96 20.43
CA THR A 61 -4.29 10.11 21.35
C THR A 61 -3.15 11.09 21.01
N PHE A 62 -2.24 10.69 20.12
CA PHE A 62 -1.21 11.53 19.51
C PHE A 62 -0.97 11.08 18.07
N VAL A 63 -0.33 11.94 17.28
CA VAL A 63 -0.06 11.69 15.85
C VAL A 63 1.45 11.65 15.61
N CYS A 64 1.91 10.67 14.85
CA CYS A 64 3.30 10.59 14.39
C CYS A 64 3.44 11.14 12.97
N ASN A 65 4.65 11.46 12.56
CA ASN A 65 4.99 11.75 11.16
C ASN A 65 5.00 10.45 10.32
N THR A 66 3.81 9.89 10.12
CA THR A 66 3.62 8.62 9.41
C THR A 66 4.15 8.66 7.98
N GLN A 67 4.11 9.82 7.31
CA GLN A 67 4.71 10.00 5.99
C GLN A 67 6.22 9.75 5.99
N LYS A 68 6.96 10.39 6.91
CA LYS A 68 8.41 10.22 7.02
C LYS A 68 8.78 8.77 7.38
N LEU A 69 8.07 8.18 8.34
CA LEU A 69 8.29 6.80 8.78
C LEU A 69 8.03 5.81 7.65
N ARG A 70 6.95 6.02 6.89
CA ARG A 70 6.61 5.23 5.72
C ARG A 70 7.73 5.24 4.68
N MET A 71 8.24 6.42 4.32
CA MET A 71 9.37 6.53 3.38
C MET A 71 10.60 5.76 3.85
N ALA A 72 10.92 5.82 5.15
CA ALA A 72 12.06 5.10 5.72
C ALA A 72 11.86 3.56 5.67
N ILE A 73 10.64 3.08 5.91
CA ILE A 73 10.30 1.65 5.81
C ILE A 73 10.32 1.20 4.35
N GLU A 74 9.73 1.95 3.43
CA GLU A 74 9.76 1.67 1.98
C GLU A 74 11.20 1.52 1.48
N GLU A 75 12.08 2.46 1.83
CA GLU A 75 13.51 2.40 1.48
C GLU A 75 14.22 1.18 2.12
N SER A 76 13.94 0.91 3.39
CA SER A 76 14.54 -0.22 4.10
C SER A 76 14.13 -1.56 3.50
N VAL A 77 12.87 -1.74 3.11
CA VAL A 77 12.39 -2.96 2.46
C VAL A 77 13.00 -3.11 1.08
N ALA A 78 13.02 -2.04 0.26
CA ALA A 78 13.65 -2.08 -1.06
C ALA A 78 15.12 -2.52 -0.98
N ASN A 79 15.88 -1.90 -0.08
CA ASN A 79 17.32 -2.17 0.08
C ASN A 79 17.65 -3.54 0.69
N ASN A 80 16.67 -4.23 1.29
CA ASN A 80 16.88 -5.51 1.98
C ASN A 80 16.00 -6.65 1.42
N THR A 81 15.50 -6.50 0.20
CA THR A 81 14.55 -7.44 -0.44
C THR A 81 15.01 -8.90 -0.35
N GLU A 82 16.24 -9.21 -0.79
CA GLU A 82 16.76 -10.58 -0.78
C GLU A 82 16.94 -11.14 0.63
N ASN A 83 17.35 -10.30 1.59
CA ASN A 83 17.44 -10.71 2.98
C ASN A 83 16.06 -11.04 3.57
N LEU A 84 15.06 -10.20 3.29
CA LEU A 84 13.68 -10.40 3.73
C LEU A 84 13.04 -11.67 3.14
N LYS A 85 13.38 -12.03 1.89
CA LYS A 85 12.92 -13.28 1.26
C LYS A 85 13.47 -14.53 1.95
N ASN A 86 14.65 -14.43 2.56
CA ASN A 86 15.34 -15.57 3.18
C ASN A 86 15.06 -15.72 4.67
N ILE A 87 14.62 -14.67 5.35
CA ILE A 87 14.29 -14.73 6.79
C ILE A 87 12.85 -15.23 6.98
N ARG A 88 12.67 -16.19 7.89
CA ARG A 88 11.37 -16.66 8.36
C ARG A 88 11.06 -16.07 9.73
N GLU A 89 9.79 -15.74 9.97
CA GLU A 89 9.33 -15.28 11.29
C GLU A 89 9.22 -16.43 12.29
N ASN A 90 8.74 -17.59 11.82
CA ASN A 90 8.69 -18.87 12.55
C ASN A 90 9.13 -20.00 11.61
N GLU A 91 9.91 -20.96 12.12
CA GLU A 91 10.38 -22.14 11.36
C GLU A 91 9.22 -23.02 10.84
N SER A 92 8.02 -22.87 11.40
CA SER A 92 6.81 -23.62 11.06
C SER A 92 5.88 -22.94 10.05
N ALA A 93 6.14 -21.69 9.65
CA ALA A 93 5.29 -20.98 8.70
C ALA A 93 5.63 -21.39 7.26
N SER A 94 4.66 -21.96 6.56
CA SER A 94 4.73 -22.42 5.16
C SER A 94 4.90 -21.30 4.12
N ILE A 95 5.44 -20.14 4.52
CA ILE A 95 5.53 -18.94 3.69
C ILE A 95 6.83 -19.01 2.92
N SER A 96 6.74 -19.40 1.65
CA SER A 96 7.87 -19.58 0.74
C SER A 96 8.71 -18.32 0.52
N GLY A 97 8.11 -17.13 0.64
CA GLY A 97 8.75 -15.84 0.42
C GLY A 97 9.18 -15.09 1.68
N GLY A 98 9.17 -15.75 2.85
CA GLY A 98 9.70 -15.19 4.10
C GLY A 98 9.00 -13.92 4.57
N MET A 99 9.74 -13.06 5.28
CA MET A 99 9.24 -11.78 5.78
C MET A 99 8.83 -10.82 4.67
N TYR A 100 9.44 -10.94 3.48
CA TYR A 100 9.02 -10.13 2.33
C TYR A 100 7.55 -10.41 1.97
N GLU A 101 7.20 -11.69 1.78
CA GLU A 101 5.83 -12.09 1.47
C GLU A 101 4.84 -11.73 2.59
N LEU A 102 5.25 -11.87 3.86
CA LEU A 102 4.46 -11.44 5.02
C LEU A 102 4.13 -9.94 4.97
N ILE A 103 5.15 -9.09 4.80
CA ILE A 103 4.97 -7.64 4.71
C ILE A 103 3.97 -7.28 3.61
N HIS A 104 4.14 -7.84 2.41
CA HIS A 104 3.25 -7.55 1.29
C HIS A 104 1.83 -8.07 1.50
N THR A 105 1.67 -9.24 2.12
CA THR A 105 0.36 -9.81 2.47
C THR A 105 -0.38 -8.94 3.49
N GLU A 106 0.31 -8.54 4.57
CA GLU A 106 -0.27 -7.67 5.57
C GLU A 106 -0.57 -6.28 5.01
N ASN A 107 0.31 -5.73 4.20
CA ASN A 107 0.13 -4.44 3.55
C ASN A 107 -1.12 -4.42 2.64
N ILE A 108 -1.39 -5.54 1.93
CA ILE A 108 -2.66 -5.74 1.20
C ILE A 108 -3.86 -5.79 2.16
N TYR A 109 -3.75 -6.51 3.27
CA TYR A 109 -4.81 -6.56 4.29
C TYR A 109 -5.15 -5.16 4.82
N TYR A 110 -4.14 -4.37 5.20
CA TYR A 110 -4.34 -3.01 5.69
C TYR A 110 -4.97 -2.10 4.63
N TYR A 111 -4.56 -2.25 3.37
CA TYR A 111 -5.18 -1.51 2.27
C TYR A 111 -6.65 -1.86 2.09
N LYS A 112 -6.99 -3.16 2.06
CA LYS A 112 -8.38 -3.61 1.92
C LYS A 112 -9.28 -3.15 3.07
N LYS A 113 -8.78 -3.23 4.30
CA LYS A 113 -9.59 -2.99 5.50
C LYS A 113 -9.64 -1.53 5.94
N TYR A 114 -8.53 -0.80 5.81
CA TYR A 114 -8.40 0.57 6.35
C TYR A 114 -8.04 1.61 5.29
N GLY A 115 -7.80 1.20 4.04
CA GLY A 115 -7.58 2.12 2.91
C GLY A 115 -6.22 2.83 2.91
N PHE A 116 -5.22 2.29 3.61
CA PHE A 116 -3.86 2.81 3.59
C PHE A 116 -2.84 1.74 3.17
N LEU A 117 -1.71 2.20 2.63
CA LEU A 117 -0.59 1.37 2.22
C LEU A 117 0.68 1.90 2.89
N ILE A 118 1.50 1.02 3.45
CA ILE A 118 2.82 1.39 3.96
C ILE A 118 3.86 1.20 2.86
N ILE A 119 3.77 0.11 2.10
CA ILE A 119 4.77 -0.20 1.07
C ILE A 119 4.14 -0.24 -0.32
N ARG A 120 4.63 0.60 -1.22
CA ARG A 120 4.24 0.56 -2.63
C ARG A 120 5.00 -0.56 -3.37
N ASN A 121 4.30 -1.30 -4.22
CA ASN A 121 4.90 -2.33 -5.10
C ASN A 121 5.50 -1.71 -6.37
N ALA A 122 6.24 -0.62 -6.19
CA ALA A 122 6.87 0.14 -7.24
C ALA A 122 8.19 0.72 -6.75
N SER A 123 9.17 0.82 -7.64
CA SER A 123 10.43 1.50 -7.37
C SER A 123 10.19 3.01 -7.20
N LYS A 124 11.16 3.71 -6.61
CA LYS A 124 11.10 5.18 -6.46
C LYS A 124 10.92 5.89 -7.80
N GLU A 125 11.56 5.38 -8.86
CA GLU A 125 11.45 5.91 -10.22
C GLU A 125 10.06 5.64 -10.82
N GLU A 126 9.54 4.42 -10.67
CA GLU A 126 8.19 4.06 -11.11
C GLU A 126 7.12 4.93 -10.42
N ILE A 127 7.24 5.13 -9.09
CA ILE A 127 6.36 6.01 -8.32
C ILE A 127 6.42 7.44 -8.85
N GLU A 128 7.61 7.96 -9.13
CA GLU A 128 7.76 9.32 -9.64
C GLU A 128 7.19 9.48 -11.06
N ASN A 129 7.35 8.47 -11.91
CA ASN A 129 6.74 8.45 -13.23
C ASN A 129 5.20 8.49 -13.15
N ILE A 130 4.62 7.62 -12.32
CA ILE A 130 3.19 7.61 -12.02
C ILE A 130 2.74 8.99 -11.51
N ARG A 131 3.48 9.56 -10.55
CA ARG A 131 3.15 10.85 -9.94
C ARG A 131 3.09 11.97 -10.99
N LYS A 132 4.10 12.04 -11.87
CA LYS A 132 4.14 13.01 -12.97
C LYS A 132 2.95 12.85 -13.92
N TYR A 133 2.66 11.61 -14.32
CA TYR A 133 1.52 11.32 -15.18
C TYR A 133 0.20 11.74 -14.51
N MET A 134 -0.06 11.29 -13.28
CA MET A 134 -1.31 11.59 -12.58
C MET A 134 -1.51 13.07 -12.30
N SER A 135 -0.45 13.79 -11.97
CA SER A 135 -0.49 15.24 -11.75
C SER A 135 -0.85 15.99 -13.02
N ARG A 136 -0.29 15.57 -14.17
CA ARG A 136 -0.52 16.21 -15.47
C ARG A 136 -1.91 15.90 -16.02
N GLU A 137 -2.30 14.62 -16.07
CA GLU A 137 -3.54 14.18 -16.74
C GLU A 137 -4.80 14.45 -15.92
N PHE A 138 -4.71 14.39 -14.58
CA PHE A 138 -5.88 14.50 -13.70
C PHE A 138 -5.87 15.73 -12.80
N SER A 139 -4.84 16.60 -12.90
CA SER A 139 -4.66 17.76 -12.01
C SER A 139 -4.73 17.41 -10.52
N LEU A 140 -4.38 16.17 -10.17
CA LEU A 140 -4.39 15.70 -8.79
C LEU A 140 -3.20 16.28 -8.03
N LYS A 141 -3.44 16.68 -6.78
CA LYS A 141 -2.42 17.20 -5.86
C LYS A 141 -2.61 16.59 -4.47
N ASP A 142 -1.58 16.73 -3.66
CA ASP A 142 -1.61 16.41 -2.22
C ASP A 142 -2.04 14.97 -1.94
N GLU A 143 -2.80 14.76 -0.87
CA GLU A 143 -3.24 13.45 -0.41
C GLU A 143 -4.10 12.70 -1.45
N ARG A 144 -4.81 13.41 -2.35
CA ARG A 144 -5.60 12.77 -3.41
C ARG A 144 -4.71 12.07 -4.43
N LEU A 145 -3.59 12.70 -4.78
CA LEU A 145 -2.59 12.13 -5.67
C LEU A 145 -1.94 10.89 -5.02
N GLU A 146 -1.49 11.00 -3.77
CA GLU A 146 -0.84 9.90 -3.08
C GLU A 146 -1.77 8.69 -2.88
N ARG A 147 -3.07 8.90 -2.62
CA ARG A 147 -4.06 7.81 -2.59
C ARG A 147 -4.27 7.14 -3.96
N ALA A 148 -4.24 7.91 -5.04
CA ALA A 148 -4.35 7.36 -6.39
C ALA A 148 -3.12 6.51 -6.75
N ILE A 149 -1.92 6.97 -6.36
CA ILE A 149 -0.67 6.22 -6.49
C ILE A 149 -0.73 4.93 -5.66
N ASP A 150 -1.14 5.02 -4.39
CA ASP A 150 -1.25 3.85 -3.50
C ASP A 150 -2.18 2.78 -4.08
N LYS A 151 -3.29 3.19 -4.70
CA LYS A 151 -4.25 2.26 -5.30
C LYS A 151 -3.61 1.42 -6.41
N ILE A 152 -2.91 2.04 -7.35
CA ILE A 152 -2.34 1.28 -8.49
C ILE A 152 -1.04 0.55 -8.11
N THR A 153 -0.33 1.02 -7.09
CA THR A 153 0.91 0.39 -6.59
C THR A 153 0.63 -0.64 -5.49
N CYS A 154 -0.63 -0.89 -5.13
CA CYS A 154 -1.01 -1.92 -4.14
C CYS A 154 -0.69 -3.34 -4.63
N TYR A 155 -0.74 -3.57 -5.94
CA TYR A 155 -0.47 -4.87 -6.57
C TYR A 155 0.57 -4.73 -7.67
N ARG A 156 1.61 -5.57 -7.64
CA ARG A 156 2.74 -5.45 -8.58
C ARG A 156 2.34 -5.61 -10.04
N ASP A 157 1.55 -6.63 -10.35
CA ASP A 157 1.06 -6.92 -11.71
C ASP A 157 0.17 -5.82 -12.29
N ILE A 158 -0.76 -5.27 -11.49
CA ILE A 158 -1.58 -4.11 -11.89
C ILE A 158 -0.69 -2.88 -12.09
N CYS A 159 0.27 -2.66 -11.20
CA CYS A 159 1.22 -1.55 -11.29
C CYS A 159 2.02 -1.62 -12.59
N GLU A 160 2.61 -2.78 -12.90
CA GLU A 160 3.42 -3.01 -14.11
C GLU A 160 2.62 -2.74 -15.39
N GLU A 161 1.38 -3.25 -15.48
CA GLU A 161 0.57 -3.00 -16.66
C GLU A 161 0.10 -1.54 -16.75
N SER A 162 -0.17 -0.89 -15.62
CA SER A 162 -0.48 0.54 -15.60
C SER A 162 0.73 1.41 -16.03
N LEU A 163 1.95 1.02 -15.66
CA LEU A 163 3.18 1.66 -16.11
C LEU A 163 3.42 1.44 -17.60
N TYR A 164 3.09 0.26 -18.12
CA TYR A 164 3.11 0.00 -19.57
C TYR A 164 2.20 0.99 -20.30
N TRP A 165 0.98 1.19 -19.83
CA TRP A 165 0.08 2.21 -20.38
C TRP A 165 0.69 3.62 -20.27
N ILE A 166 1.17 4.01 -19.09
CA ILE A 166 1.75 5.36 -18.86
C ILE A 166 2.90 5.65 -19.84
N ASN A 167 3.74 4.66 -20.12
CA ASN A 167 4.92 4.83 -20.97
C ASN A 167 4.62 4.75 -22.46
N ASN A 168 3.67 3.91 -22.87
CA ASN A 168 3.44 3.59 -24.28
C ASN A 168 2.12 4.16 -24.83
N GLN A 169 1.21 4.59 -23.96
CA GLN A 169 -0.14 5.05 -24.30
C GLN A 169 -0.95 4.02 -25.11
N CYS A 170 -0.71 2.73 -24.85
CA CYS A 170 -1.46 1.63 -25.43
C CYS A 170 -1.64 0.48 -24.41
N PHE A 171 -2.69 -0.30 -24.61
CA PHE A 171 -2.94 -1.49 -23.78
C PHE A 171 -2.04 -2.65 -24.22
N VAL A 172 -1.68 -3.51 -23.26
CA VAL A 172 -1.02 -4.78 -23.55
C VAL A 172 -1.93 -5.64 -24.42
N ASP A 173 -1.32 -6.40 -25.33
CA ASP A 173 -2.01 -7.34 -26.22
C ASP A 173 -2.96 -8.29 -25.46
N ASP A 174 -4.11 -8.61 -26.06
CA ASP A 174 -5.19 -9.38 -25.43
C ASP A 174 -4.78 -10.80 -24.98
N SER A 175 -3.74 -11.37 -25.60
CA SER A 175 -3.15 -12.66 -25.23
C SER A 175 -2.27 -12.61 -23.97
N ARG A 176 -1.78 -11.43 -23.58
CA ARG A 176 -0.84 -11.22 -22.47
C ARG A 176 -1.35 -10.29 -21.38
N CYS A 177 -2.44 -9.55 -21.64
CA CYS A 177 -3.00 -8.62 -20.65
C CYS A 177 -3.44 -9.32 -19.37
N LEU A 178 -3.28 -8.62 -18.25
CA LEU A 178 -3.77 -9.01 -16.95
C LEU A 178 -5.29 -9.10 -16.98
N LYS A 179 -5.82 -10.21 -16.47
CA LYS A 179 -7.25 -10.46 -16.33
C LYS A 179 -7.58 -10.73 -14.88
N ILE A 180 -8.57 -10.00 -14.36
CA ILE A 180 -9.11 -10.18 -13.02
C ILE A 180 -10.62 -10.37 -13.18
N GLU A 181 -11.15 -11.49 -12.68
CA GLU A 181 -12.56 -11.87 -12.87
C GLU A 181 -13.02 -11.82 -14.35
N GLY A 182 -12.12 -12.15 -15.29
CA GLY A 182 -12.41 -12.14 -16.73
C GLY A 182 -12.42 -10.75 -17.40
N PHE A 183 -11.96 -9.71 -16.69
CA PHE A 183 -11.81 -8.35 -17.22
C PHE A 183 -10.34 -7.92 -17.29
N SER A 184 -9.94 -7.37 -18.43
CA SER A 184 -8.70 -6.61 -18.59
C SER A 184 -8.98 -5.11 -18.50
N ALA A 185 -7.94 -4.30 -18.31
CA ALA A 185 -8.08 -2.84 -18.32
C ALA A 185 -8.64 -2.33 -19.67
N LYS A 186 -8.18 -2.89 -20.78
CA LYS A 186 -8.70 -2.59 -22.12
C LYS A 186 -10.20 -2.87 -22.23
N LYS A 187 -10.63 -4.07 -21.82
CA LYS A 187 -12.06 -4.44 -21.86
C LYS A 187 -12.90 -3.48 -21.02
N LEU A 188 -12.44 -3.11 -19.83
CA LEU A 188 -13.13 -2.14 -18.98
C LEU A 188 -13.19 -0.75 -19.63
N TYR A 189 -12.11 -0.30 -20.26
CA TYR A 189 -12.07 0.96 -21.01
C TYR A 189 -13.06 0.96 -22.19
N GLU A 190 -13.11 -0.13 -22.96
CA GLU A 190 -13.95 -0.23 -24.16
C GLU A 190 -15.44 -0.44 -23.85
N THR A 191 -15.77 -1.09 -22.74
CA THR A 191 -17.17 -1.45 -22.38
C THR A 191 -17.79 -0.51 -21.36
N THR A 192 -17.04 0.47 -20.85
CA THR A 192 -17.51 1.47 -19.88
C THR A 192 -17.05 2.88 -20.29
N TYR A 193 -17.20 3.87 -19.40
CA TYR A 193 -16.64 5.21 -19.60
C TYR A 193 -15.34 5.44 -18.81
N LEU A 194 -14.79 4.38 -18.20
CA LEU A 194 -13.55 4.49 -17.43
C LEU A 194 -12.41 4.89 -18.36
N GLN A 195 -11.67 5.92 -17.97
CA GLN A 195 -10.37 6.22 -18.59
C GLN A 195 -9.34 5.14 -18.23
N PRO A 196 -8.22 5.01 -18.95
CA PRO A 196 -7.27 3.91 -18.78
C PRO A 196 -6.80 3.70 -17.34
N ILE A 197 -6.38 4.75 -16.62
CA ILE A 197 -6.05 4.66 -15.18
C ILE A 197 -7.26 4.32 -14.32
N GLY A 198 -8.45 4.79 -14.71
CA GLY A 198 -9.72 4.38 -14.10
C GLY A 198 -9.98 2.88 -14.24
N ALA A 199 -9.63 2.29 -15.38
CA ALA A 199 -9.75 0.86 -15.64
C ALA A 199 -8.78 0.04 -14.77
N TYR A 200 -7.51 0.43 -14.67
CA TYR A 200 -6.56 -0.21 -13.73
C TYR A 200 -7.00 -0.07 -12.27
N ASN A 201 -7.52 1.11 -11.88
CA ASN A 201 -8.12 1.30 -10.56
C ASN A 201 -9.34 0.40 -10.32
N TYR A 202 -10.08 0.05 -11.37
CA TYR A 202 -11.21 -0.86 -11.28
C TYR A 202 -10.75 -2.32 -11.19
N LEU A 203 -9.64 -2.70 -11.83
CA LEU A 203 -8.99 -4.00 -11.63
C LEU A 203 -8.60 -4.22 -10.15
N VAL A 204 -8.12 -3.18 -9.47
CA VAL A 204 -7.88 -3.23 -8.00
C VAL A 204 -9.18 -3.48 -7.24
N TYR A 205 -10.29 -2.84 -7.67
CA TYR A 205 -11.59 -3.04 -7.03
C TYR A 205 -12.14 -4.46 -7.26
N LEU A 206 -12.01 -5.00 -8.48
CA LEU A 206 -12.34 -6.39 -8.79
C LEU A 206 -11.53 -7.36 -7.93
N ARG A 207 -10.23 -7.11 -7.71
CA ARG A 207 -9.39 -7.96 -6.86
C ARG A 207 -9.75 -7.87 -5.37
N ASN A 208 -10.16 -6.69 -4.90
CA ASN A 208 -10.45 -6.46 -3.49
C ASN A 208 -11.86 -6.91 -3.10
N ASN A 209 -12.84 -6.64 -3.96
CA ASN A 209 -14.26 -6.85 -3.72
C ASN A 209 -14.95 -7.38 -4.99
N PRO A 210 -14.63 -8.61 -5.44
CA PRO A 210 -15.05 -9.12 -6.75
C PRO A 210 -16.57 -9.11 -6.94
N GLN A 211 -17.33 -9.56 -5.93
CA GLN A 211 -18.80 -9.61 -6.00
C GLN A 211 -19.40 -8.21 -6.24
N ALA A 212 -19.09 -7.24 -5.37
CA ALA A 212 -19.59 -5.88 -5.48
C ALA A 212 -19.10 -5.18 -6.76
N ALA A 213 -17.87 -5.45 -7.20
CA ALA A 213 -17.33 -4.90 -8.44
C ALA A 213 -18.03 -5.45 -9.68
N LEU A 214 -18.35 -6.75 -9.70
CA LEU A 214 -19.09 -7.37 -10.79
C LEU A 214 -20.55 -6.91 -10.82
N GLU A 215 -21.19 -6.74 -9.66
CA GLU A 215 -22.54 -6.16 -9.57
C GLU A 215 -22.59 -4.74 -10.13
N ASN A 216 -21.62 -3.89 -9.76
CA ASN A 216 -21.51 -2.53 -10.29
C ASN A 216 -21.31 -2.48 -11.81
N LEU A 217 -20.57 -3.43 -12.39
CA LEU A 217 -20.43 -3.54 -13.84
C LEU A 217 -21.75 -3.93 -14.50
N LYS A 218 -22.52 -4.84 -13.88
CA LYS A 218 -23.84 -5.26 -14.38
C LYS A 218 -24.88 -4.14 -14.30
N SER A 219 -24.89 -3.37 -13.22
CA SER A 219 -25.83 -2.25 -13.03
C SER A 219 -25.48 -1.01 -13.85
N GLY A 220 -24.28 -0.99 -14.46
CA GLY A 220 -23.69 0.21 -15.04
C GLY A 220 -23.00 1.06 -13.98
N LEU A 221 -21.82 1.57 -14.32
CA LEU A 221 -21.04 2.39 -13.39
C LEU A 221 -21.70 3.80 -13.24
N PRO A 222 -21.70 4.40 -12.04
CA PRO A 222 -22.32 5.72 -11.82
C PRO A 222 -21.56 6.85 -12.51
N ARG A 223 -22.18 7.54 -13.47
CA ARG A 223 -21.58 8.70 -14.14
C ARG A 223 -21.34 9.82 -13.11
N LYS A 224 -20.11 10.35 -13.08
CA LYS A 224 -19.75 11.54 -12.28
C LYS A 224 -20.14 12.83 -13.00
#